data_AF-A0A9X3H845-F1
#
_entry.id   AF-A0A9X3H845-F1
#
_cell.length_a   1.000
_cell.length_b   1.000
_cell.length_c   1.000
_cell.angle_alpha   90.00
_cell.angle_beta   90.00
_cell.angle_gamma   90.00
#
_symmetry.space_group_name_H-M   'P 1'
#
loop_
_entity.id
_entity.type
_entity.pdbx_description
1 polymer ?
#
loop_
_entity_poly.entity_id
_entity_poly.type
_entity_poly.pdbx_seq_one_letter_code
_entity_poly.pdbx_strand_id
1 'polypeptide(L)'
;MFTRNVLKNMDGNANFPTPTPALADVTTKLDEFEDLALQAQFRDGRAILYRNKAGDELKDMLRTLGAYVSMVAEGDASIIVSAGFEVRSQSEPTPPLSDPTDLSATRSNRSGKVELDWETVKHALNYVVEMTTTDPVSPTAEWINAGTTSRSKFTVDNLEPGTYYWFRVKAFGRRDNSGYSDPAVVMAA
;
A
#
# COMPACT_ATOMS: atom_id res chain seq x y z
N MET A 1 -15.25 -24.52 9.85
CA MET A 1 -15.70 -23.72 11.01
C MET A 1 -16.24 -22.36 10.60
N PHE A 2 -15.48 -21.51 9.89
CA PHE A 2 -15.94 -20.18 9.45
C PHE A 2 -17.19 -20.20 8.54
N THR A 3 -17.16 -20.94 7.42
CA THR A 3 -18.29 -21.01 6.47
C THR A 3 -19.60 -21.42 7.13
N ARG A 4 -19.57 -22.41 8.02
CA ARG A 4 -20.76 -22.86 8.77
C ARG A 4 -21.31 -21.78 9.71
N ASN A 5 -20.44 -20.96 10.30
CA ASN A 5 -20.86 -19.83 11.14
C ASN A 5 -21.59 -18.76 10.31
N VAL A 6 -21.05 -18.41 9.13
CA VAL A 6 -21.69 -17.46 8.20
C VAL A 6 -23.07 -17.98 7.77
N LEU A 7 -23.15 -19.24 7.33
CA LEU A 7 -24.43 -19.86 6.93
C LEU A 7 -25.46 -19.81 8.07
N LYS A 8 -25.06 -20.17 9.29
CA LYS A 8 -25.95 -20.14 10.47
C LYS A 8 -26.45 -18.73 10.80
N ASN A 9 -25.58 -17.72 10.71
CA ASN A 9 -25.92 -16.36 11.11
C ASN A 9 -26.72 -15.59 10.05
N MET A 10 -26.63 -16.00 8.78
CA MET A 10 -27.42 -15.43 7.70
C MET A 10 -28.76 -16.13 7.48
N ASP A 11 -28.89 -17.39 7.91
CA ASP A 11 -30.16 -18.12 7.82
C ASP A 11 -31.25 -17.43 8.68
N GLY A 12 -32.32 -16.99 8.02
CA GLY A 12 -33.41 -16.25 8.67
C GLY A 12 -33.05 -14.82 9.13
N ASN A 13 -31.89 -14.28 8.75
CA ASN A 13 -31.52 -12.92 9.12
C ASN A 13 -32.29 -11.90 8.28
N ALA A 14 -33.11 -11.07 8.93
CA ALA A 14 -33.95 -10.06 8.28
C ALA A 14 -33.17 -9.00 7.49
N ASN A 15 -31.89 -8.77 7.82
CA ASN A 15 -31.04 -7.86 7.06
C ASN A 15 -30.67 -8.43 5.68
N PHE A 16 -30.70 -9.76 5.51
CA PHE A 16 -30.25 -10.44 4.30
C PHE A 16 -31.37 -11.32 3.71
N PRO A 17 -32.46 -10.73 3.22
CA PRO A 17 -33.61 -11.50 2.71
C PRO A 17 -33.29 -12.24 1.40
N THR A 18 -32.34 -11.75 0.61
CA THR A 18 -31.95 -12.32 -0.69
C THR A 18 -30.43 -12.38 -0.82
N PRO A 19 -29.77 -13.26 -0.04
CA PRO A 19 -28.32 -13.38 -0.06
C PRO A 19 -27.82 -13.79 -1.44
N THR A 20 -26.74 -13.14 -1.88
CA THR A 20 -26.12 -13.40 -3.18
C THR A 20 -24.65 -13.76 -2.99
N PRO A 21 -24.20 -14.98 -3.37
CA PRO A 21 -24.98 -16.14 -3.82
C PRO A 21 -25.94 -16.69 -2.75
N ALA A 22 -26.91 -17.50 -3.16
CA ALA A 22 -27.89 -18.09 -2.24
C ALA A 22 -27.20 -19.02 -1.22
N LEU A 23 -27.69 -19.01 0.03
CA LEU A 23 -27.09 -19.83 1.10
C LEU A 23 -27.16 -21.33 0.79
N ALA A 24 -28.16 -21.78 0.03
CA ALA A 24 -28.29 -23.16 -0.44
C ALA A 24 -27.13 -23.56 -1.38
N ASP A 25 -26.72 -22.66 -2.28
CA ASP A 25 -25.59 -22.91 -3.19
C ASP A 25 -24.27 -22.97 -2.40
N VAL A 26 -24.09 -22.05 -1.45
CA VAL A 26 -22.89 -22.02 -0.59
C VAL A 26 -22.82 -23.28 0.28
N THR A 27 -23.95 -23.76 0.78
CA THR A 27 -24.05 -25.01 1.56
C THR A 27 -23.68 -26.21 0.69
N THR A 28 -24.26 -26.31 -0.50
CA THR A 28 -23.95 -27.39 -1.47
C THR A 28 -22.46 -27.43 -1.79
N LYS A 29 -21.84 -26.26 -2.01
CA LYS A 29 -20.40 -26.18 -2.31
C LYS A 29 -19.51 -26.52 -1.11
N LEU A 30 -19.95 -26.17 0.10
CA LEU A 30 -19.26 -26.55 1.33
C LEU A 30 -19.26 -28.08 1.52
N ASP A 31 -20.42 -28.71 1.32
CA ASP A 31 -20.55 -30.17 1.46
C ASP A 31 -19.68 -30.90 0.42
N GLU A 32 -19.67 -30.43 -0.85
CA GLU A 32 -18.78 -30.96 -1.90
C GLU A 32 -17.29 -30.84 -1.50
N PHE A 33 -16.88 -29.70 -0.94
CA PHE A 33 -15.51 -29.49 -0.48
C PHE A 33 -15.14 -30.45 0.67
N GLU A 34 -16.04 -30.66 1.63
CA GLU A 34 -15.82 -31.57 2.75
C GLU A 34 -15.71 -33.03 2.29
N ASP A 35 -16.56 -33.48 1.38
CA ASP A 35 -16.51 -34.82 0.79
C ASP A 35 -15.20 -35.07 0.01
N LEU A 36 -14.79 -34.11 -0.82
CA LEU A 36 -13.52 -34.19 -1.55
C LEU A 36 -12.32 -34.17 -0.60
N ALA A 37 -12.42 -33.46 0.54
CA ALA A 37 -11.37 -33.46 1.55
C ALA A 37 -11.21 -34.83 2.23
N LEU A 38 -12.30 -35.58 2.43
CA LEU A 38 -12.25 -36.96 2.92
C LEU A 38 -11.60 -37.90 1.89
N GLN A 39 -11.97 -37.79 0.61
CA GLN A 39 -11.38 -38.62 -0.45
C GLN A 39 -9.89 -38.35 -0.67
N ALA A 40 -9.46 -37.10 -0.53
CA ALA A 40 -8.05 -36.71 -0.69
C ALA A 40 -7.12 -37.28 0.40
N GLN A 41 -7.66 -37.83 1.51
CA GLN A 41 -6.86 -38.45 2.57
C GLN A 41 -6.03 -39.64 2.07
N PHE A 42 -6.50 -40.34 1.03
CA PHE A 42 -5.79 -41.46 0.42
C PHE A 42 -4.65 -41.04 -0.53
N ARG A 43 -4.28 -39.75 -0.55
CA ARG A 43 -3.22 -39.16 -1.40
C ARG A 43 -3.41 -39.37 -2.90
N ASP A 44 -4.65 -39.56 -3.35
CA ASP A 44 -4.97 -39.53 -4.77
C ASP A 44 -4.81 -38.09 -5.30
N GLY A 45 -3.87 -37.90 -6.24
CA GLY A 45 -3.58 -36.60 -6.84
C GLY A 45 -4.79 -35.95 -7.53
N ARG A 46 -5.74 -36.76 -8.06
CA ARG A 46 -6.98 -36.24 -8.64
C ARG A 46 -7.91 -35.67 -7.57
N ALA A 47 -8.10 -36.38 -6.47
CA ALA A 47 -8.93 -35.92 -5.36
C ALA A 47 -8.38 -34.63 -4.73
N ILE A 48 -7.06 -34.49 -4.62
CA ILE A 48 -6.41 -33.25 -4.15
C ILE A 48 -6.72 -32.07 -5.09
N LEU A 49 -6.63 -32.28 -6.41
CA LEU A 49 -6.93 -31.24 -7.40
C LEU A 49 -8.39 -30.79 -7.33
N TYR A 50 -9.33 -31.73 -7.25
CA TYR A 50 -10.75 -31.40 -7.13
C TYR A 50 -11.08 -30.69 -5.82
N ARG A 51 -10.52 -31.15 -4.69
CA ARG A 51 -10.67 -30.48 -3.40
C ARG A 51 -10.16 -29.04 -3.45
N ASN A 52 -8.99 -28.80 -4.05
CA ASN A 52 -8.44 -27.45 -4.16
C ASN A 52 -9.35 -26.56 -5.02
N LYS A 53 -9.81 -27.07 -6.17
CA LYS A 53 -10.76 -26.35 -7.03
C LYS A 53 -12.06 -26.00 -6.31
N ALA A 54 -12.67 -26.96 -5.59
CA ALA A 54 -13.87 -26.72 -4.81
C ALA A 54 -13.64 -25.69 -3.69
N GLY A 55 -12.45 -25.71 -3.07
CA GLY A 55 -12.06 -24.72 -2.06
C GLY A 55 -11.90 -23.31 -2.62
N ASP A 56 -11.33 -23.17 -3.82
CA ASP A 56 -11.21 -21.88 -4.51
C ASP A 56 -12.59 -21.32 -4.89
N GLU A 57 -13.47 -22.16 -5.45
CA GLU A 57 -14.85 -21.78 -5.79
C GLU A 57 -15.65 -21.38 -4.53
N LEU A 58 -15.53 -22.12 -3.43
CA LEU A 58 -16.18 -21.79 -2.15
C LEU A 58 -15.66 -20.44 -1.60
N LYS A 59 -14.36 -20.18 -1.73
CA LYS A 59 -13.75 -18.90 -1.32
C LYS A 59 -14.29 -17.74 -2.16
N ASP A 60 -14.49 -17.93 -3.45
CA ASP A 60 -15.05 -16.91 -4.34
C ASP A 60 -16.54 -16.65 -4.05
N MET A 61 -17.31 -17.69 -3.71
CA MET A 61 -18.68 -17.53 -3.21
C MET A 61 -18.72 -16.73 -1.90
N LEU A 62 -17.83 -17.04 -0.94
CA LEU A 62 -17.73 -16.30 0.33
C LEU A 62 -17.31 -14.84 0.14
N ARG A 63 -16.42 -14.55 -0.83
CA ARG A 63 -16.05 -13.17 -1.18
C ARG A 63 -17.22 -12.39 -1.76
N THR A 64 -17.97 -13.02 -2.66
CA THR A 64 -19.17 -12.43 -3.26
C THR A 64 -20.22 -12.14 -2.19
N LEU A 65 -20.40 -13.09 -1.26
CA LEU A 65 -21.33 -12.94 -0.16
C LEU A 65 -20.88 -11.84 0.82
N GLY A 66 -19.58 -11.72 1.11
CA GLY A 66 -19.03 -10.61 1.90
C GLY A 66 -19.23 -9.25 1.23
N ALA A 67 -19.16 -9.17 -0.10
CA ALA A 67 -19.46 -7.95 -0.85
C ALA A 67 -20.96 -7.58 -0.76
N TYR A 68 -21.85 -8.58 -0.86
CA TYR A 68 -23.28 -8.39 -0.62
C TYR A 68 -23.58 -7.87 0.79
N VAL A 69 -22.99 -8.49 1.82
CA VAL A 69 -23.11 -8.03 3.21
C VAL A 69 -22.62 -6.60 3.37
N SER A 70 -21.48 -6.25 2.75
CA SER A 70 -20.94 -4.89 2.81
C SER A 70 -21.85 -3.87 2.13
N MET A 71 -22.52 -4.25 1.04
CA MET A 71 -23.48 -3.40 0.33
C MET A 71 -24.73 -3.13 1.18
N VAL A 72 -25.28 -4.17 1.80
CA VAL A 72 -26.47 -4.06 2.66
C VAL A 72 -26.18 -3.30 3.95
N ALA A 73 -24.98 -3.49 4.53
CA ALA A 73 -24.63 -2.86 5.79
C ALA A 73 -24.38 -1.36 5.68
N GLU A 74 -24.03 -0.82 4.51
CA GLU A 74 -23.68 0.60 4.31
C GLU A 74 -22.65 1.15 5.33
N GLY A 75 -21.78 0.29 5.86
CA GLY A 75 -20.79 0.63 6.89
C GLY A 75 -21.25 0.40 8.34
N ASP A 76 -22.48 -0.06 8.57
CA ASP A 76 -22.97 -0.46 9.89
C ASP A 76 -22.31 -1.78 10.33
N ALA A 77 -21.41 -1.65 11.31
CA ALA A 77 -20.66 -2.76 11.89
C ALA A 77 -21.58 -3.83 12.51
N SER A 78 -22.74 -3.46 13.05
CA SER A 78 -23.66 -4.41 13.67
C SER A 78 -24.29 -5.36 12.65
N ILE A 79 -24.62 -4.84 11.46
CA ILE A 79 -25.18 -5.63 10.35
C ILE A 79 -24.12 -6.60 9.82
N ILE A 80 -22.87 -6.16 9.67
CA ILE A 80 -21.76 -7.01 9.22
C ILE A 80 -21.51 -8.17 10.21
N VAL A 81 -21.44 -7.87 11.51
CA VAL A 81 -21.26 -8.88 12.56
C VAL A 81 -22.46 -9.84 12.61
N SER A 82 -23.68 -9.34 12.38
CA SER A 82 -24.88 -10.19 12.34
C SER A 82 -24.85 -11.24 11.23
N ALA A 83 -24.09 -11.03 10.15
CA ALA A 83 -23.88 -12.01 9.09
C ALA A 83 -22.81 -13.07 9.43
N GLY A 84 -22.14 -12.95 10.59
CA GLY A 84 -20.99 -13.78 10.95
C GLY A 84 -19.68 -13.37 10.27
N PHE A 85 -19.63 -12.19 9.62
CA PHE A 85 -18.40 -11.59 9.12
C PHE A 85 -17.75 -10.72 10.19
N GLU A 86 -16.43 -10.65 10.16
CA GLU A 86 -15.69 -9.68 10.96
C GLU A 86 -15.65 -8.33 10.24
N VAL A 87 -15.80 -7.25 10.99
CA VAL A 87 -15.64 -5.89 10.47
C VAL A 87 -14.18 -5.70 10.09
N ARG A 88 -13.93 -5.45 8.81
CA ARG A 88 -12.58 -5.11 8.34
C ARG A 88 -12.16 -3.80 9.00
N SER A 89 -11.04 -3.78 9.72
CA SER A 89 -10.46 -2.51 10.21
C SER A 89 -10.24 -1.58 9.02
N GLN A 90 -10.95 -0.45 9.00
CA GLN A 90 -10.65 0.59 8.04
C GLN A 90 -9.22 1.08 8.31
N SER A 91 -8.36 1.05 7.30
CA SER A 91 -7.01 1.60 7.44
C SER A 91 -7.15 3.07 7.81
N GLU A 92 -6.61 3.44 8.97
CA GLU A 92 -6.57 4.84 9.37
C GLU A 92 -5.91 5.67 8.26
N PRO A 93 -6.40 6.91 8.01
CA PRO A 93 -5.71 7.83 7.13
C PRO A 93 -4.26 7.93 7.60
N THR A 94 -3.31 7.61 6.72
CA THR A 94 -1.90 7.83 7.03
C THR A 94 -1.72 9.33 7.25
N PRO A 95 -1.10 9.77 8.36
CA PRO A 95 -0.85 11.18 8.58
C PRO A 95 -0.05 11.74 7.40
N PRO A 96 -0.25 13.03 7.05
CA PRO A 96 0.47 13.64 5.94
C PRO A 96 1.99 13.56 6.19
N LEU A 97 2.76 13.35 5.13
CA LEU A 97 4.22 13.37 5.19
C LEU A 97 4.72 14.71 5.70
N SER A 98 5.69 14.66 6.61
CA SER A 98 6.46 15.84 6.98
C SER A 98 7.47 16.18 5.89
N ASP A 99 7.79 17.47 5.79
CA ASP A 99 8.83 17.95 4.87
C ASP A 99 10.21 17.44 5.33
N PRO A 100 11.11 17.07 4.40
CA PRO A 100 12.48 16.72 4.78
C PRO A 100 13.18 17.92 5.43
N THR A 101 13.77 17.70 6.60
CA THR A 101 14.51 18.69 7.39
C THR A 101 16.01 18.39 7.38
N ASP A 102 16.80 19.36 7.83
CA ASP A 102 18.27 19.24 7.98
C ASP A 102 18.99 18.79 6.71
N LEU A 103 18.54 19.28 5.54
CA LEU A 103 19.26 19.04 4.30
C LEU A 103 20.65 19.68 4.37
N SER A 104 21.67 18.84 4.28
CA SER A 104 23.07 19.25 4.25
C SER A 104 23.70 18.86 2.92
N ALA A 105 24.51 19.75 2.36
CA ALA A 105 25.23 19.53 1.12
C ALA A 105 26.73 19.68 1.36
N THR A 106 27.47 18.60 1.19
CA THR A 106 28.90 18.52 1.50
C THR A 106 29.72 18.27 0.24
N ARG A 107 30.84 18.99 0.12
CA ARG A 107 31.81 18.78 -0.97
C ARG A 107 32.49 17.44 -0.77
N SER A 108 32.48 16.58 -1.79
CA SER A 108 33.23 15.33 -1.73
C SER A 108 34.71 15.57 -2.08
N ASN A 109 35.58 14.61 -1.75
CA ASN A 109 37.00 14.64 -2.13
C ASN A 109 37.26 14.36 -3.62
N ARG A 110 36.20 14.16 -4.42
CA ARG A 110 36.28 13.89 -5.86
C ARG A 110 35.66 15.05 -6.63
N SER A 111 36.34 15.50 -7.67
CA SER A 111 35.84 16.62 -8.48
C SER A 111 34.51 16.29 -9.15
N GLY A 112 33.62 17.28 -9.20
CA GLY A 112 32.29 17.18 -9.80
C GLY A 112 31.28 16.33 -9.03
N LYS A 113 31.52 16.10 -7.73
CA LYS A 113 30.65 15.30 -6.85
C LYS A 113 30.27 16.02 -5.57
N VAL A 114 28.98 16.01 -5.25
CA VAL A 114 28.40 16.57 -4.02
C VAL A 114 27.61 15.48 -3.29
N GLU A 115 27.82 15.38 -1.98
CA GLU A 115 27.11 14.46 -1.10
C GLU A 115 26.01 15.21 -0.35
N LEU A 116 24.79 14.69 -0.40
CA LEU A 116 23.61 15.22 0.25
C LEU A 116 23.14 14.24 1.33
N ASP A 117 22.80 14.77 2.50
CA ASP A 117 22.24 14.02 3.62
C ASP A 117 21.12 14.84 4.27
N TRP A 118 20.03 14.19 4.67
CA TRP A 118 18.87 14.81 5.30
C TRP A 118 18.19 13.87 6.28
N GLU A 119 17.28 14.39 7.11
CA GLU A 119 16.56 13.57 8.07
C GLU A 119 15.54 12.63 7.40
N THR A 120 15.44 11.39 7.89
CA THR A 120 14.48 10.42 7.35
C THR A 120 13.04 10.81 7.69
N VAL A 121 12.24 11.07 6.67
CA VAL A 121 10.80 11.28 6.77
C VAL A 121 10.09 9.93 7.00
N LYS A 122 9.32 9.82 8.09
CA LYS A 122 8.53 8.62 8.37
C LYS A 122 7.49 8.40 7.27
N HIS A 123 7.33 7.15 6.85
CA HIS A 123 6.40 6.73 5.79
C HIS A 123 6.75 7.21 4.37
N ALA A 124 7.88 7.89 4.18
CA ALA A 124 8.41 8.17 2.85
C ALA A 124 8.92 6.88 2.20
N LEU A 125 8.57 6.70 0.92
CA LEU A 125 9.05 5.59 0.10
C LEU A 125 10.30 5.99 -0.67
N ASN A 126 10.28 7.20 -1.22
CA ASN A 126 11.37 7.76 -2.02
C ASN A 126 11.48 9.27 -1.81
N TYR A 127 12.60 9.81 -2.23
CA TYR A 127 12.93 11.22 -2.22
C TYR A 127 13.35 11.63 -3.62
N VAL A 128 12.84 12.77 -4.09
CA VAL A 128 13.31 13.42 -5.31
C VAL A 128 14.22 14.57 -4.91
N VAL A 129 15.40 14.60 -5.50
CA VAL A 129 16.39 15.66 -5.32
C VAL A 129 16.33 16.56 -6.54
N GLU A 130 16.16 17.85 -6.32
CA GLU A 130 16.26 18.86 -7.38
C GLU A 130 17.45 19.77 -7.11
N MET A 131 18.05 20.26 -8.19
CA MET A 131 19.18 21.18 -8.15
C MET A 131 18.95 22.38 -9.06
N THR A 132 19.54 23.51 -8.71
CA THR A 132 19.57 24.72 -9.54
C THR A 132 20.89 25.46 -9.37
N THR A 133 21.32 26.19 -10.40
CA THR A 133 22.49 27.08 -10.40
C THR A 133 22.11 28.55 -10.26
N THR A 134 20.80 28.84 -10.15
CA THR A 134 20.24 30.18 -10.01
C THR A 134 19.59 30.37 -8.63
N ASP A 135 19.59 31.59 -8.10
CA ASP A 135 19.15 31.88 -6.73
C ASP A 135 17.77 31.24 -6.44
N PRO A 136 17.63 30.42 -5.38
CA PRO A 136 16.40 29.68 -5.08
C PRO A 136 15.22 30.61 -4.78
N VAL A 137 15.48 31.87 -4.42
CA VAL A 137 14.45 32.90 -4.15
C VAL A 137 14.03 33.62 -5.43
N SER A 138 14.78 33.47 -6.53
CA SER A 138 14.44 34.09 -7.82
C SER A 138 13.21 33.42 -8.43
N PRO A 139 12.23 34.18 -8.96
CA PRO A 139 11.08 33.63 -9.68
C PRO A 139 11.48 32.96 -11.01
N THR A 140 12.72 33.15 -11.47
CA THR A 140 13.29 32.50 -12.66
C THR A 140 14.14 31.27 -12.32
N ALA A 141 14.08 30.78 -11.08
CA ALA A 141 14.88 29.63 -10.66
C ALA A 141 14.41 28.35 -11.37
N GLU A 142 15.24 27.85 -12.29
CA GLU A 142 14.98 26.58 -12.96
C GLU A 142 15.54 25.43 -12.11
N TRP A 143 14.63 24.68 -11.50
CA TRP A 143 14.96 23.48 -10.74
C TRP A 143 14.94 22.26 -11.65
N ILE A 144 16.06 21.54 -11.69
CA ILE A 144 16.25 20.35 -12.51
C ILE A 144 16.32 19.13 -11.59
N ASN A 145 15.68 18.03 -11.99
CA ASN A 145 15.74 16.79 -11.23
C ASN A 145 17.17 16.21 -11.30
N ALA A 146 17.82 16.11 -10.14
CA ALA A 146 19.16 15.55 -9.98
C ALA A 146 19.12 14.02 -9.75
N GLY A 147 17.98 13.49 -9.30
CA GLY A 147 17.76 12.06 -9.15
C GLY A 147 16.67 11.70 -8.13
N THR A 148 16.49 10.39 -7.95
CA THR A 148 15.54 9.83 -6.98
C THR A 148 16.21 8.74 -6.16
N THR A 149 15.97 8.71 -4.86
CA THR A 149 16.56 7.74 -3.92
C THR A 149 15.54 7.28 -2.89
N SER A 150 15.64 6.04 -2.42
CA SER A 150 14.85 5.55 -1.28
C SER A 150 15.51 5.80 0.08
N ARG A 151 16.77 6.28 0.08
CA ARG A 151 17.55 6.57 1.28
C ARG A 151 17.53 8.07 1.57
N SER A 152 17.72 8.46 2.82
CA SER A 152 17.84 9.87 3.22
C SER A 152 19.21 10.49 2.88
N LYS A 153 19.84 10.01 1.82
CA LYS A 153 21.13 10.46 1.31
C LYS A 153 21.24 10.23 -0.18
N PHE A 154 21.95 11.11 -0.86
CA PHE A 154 22.17 11.04 -2.30
C PHE A 154 23.49 11.67 -2.70
N THR A 155 24.13 11.14 -3.74
CA THR A 155 25.34 11.73 -4.31
C THR A 155 25.02 12.22 -5.70
N VAL A 156 25.20 13.51 -5.93
CA VAL A 156 25.04 14.13 -7.25
C VAL A 156 26.41 14.16 -7.93
N ASP A 157 26.48 13.55 -9.11
CA ASP A 157 27.70 13.42 -9.92
C ASP A 157 27.62 14.33 -11.17
N ASN A 158 28.75 14.50 -11.87
CA ASN A 158 28.88 15.27 -13.11
C ASN A 158 28.53 16.77 -12.96
N LEU A 159 28.84 17.35 -11.80
CA LEU A 159 28.70 18.79 -11.57
C LEU A 159 29.93 19.56 -12.07
N GLU A 160 29.74 20.80 -12.52
CA GLU A 160 30.84 21.66 -12.96
C GLU A 160 31.64 22.16 -11.75
N PRO A 161 32.95 21.83 -11.65
CA PRO A 161 33.77 22.23 -10.51
C PRO A 161 33.83 23.75 -10.37
N GLY A 162 33.64 24.23 -9.15
CA GLY A 162 33.67 25.65 -8.83
C GLY A 162 32.38 26.43 -9.10
N THR A 163 31.32 25.77 -9.56
CA THR A 163 29.98 26.36 -9.65
C THR A 163 29.21 26.15 -8.33
N TYR A 164 28.43 27.15 -7.92
CA TYR A 164 27.51 27.04 -6.78
C TYR A 164 26.21 26.37 -7.23
N TYR A 165 25.80 25.34 -6.48
CA TYR A 165 24.55 24.64 -6.68
C TYR A 165 23.70 24.74 -5.43
N TRP A 166 22.41 24.96 -5.64
CA TRP A 166 21.37 24.84 -4.63
C TRP A 166 20.64 23.53 -4.80
N PHE A 167 20.37 22.84 -3.70
CA PHE A 167 19.68 21.55 -3.67
C PHE A 167 18.44 21.65 -2.79
N ARG A 168 17.35 21.00 -3.19
CA ARG A 168 16.17 20.79 -2.36
C ARG A 168 15.66 19.36 -2.51
N VAL A 169 15.02 18.85 -1.47
CA VAL A 169 14.54 17.46 -1.45
C VAL A 169 13.05 17.43 -1.14
N LYS A 170 12.33 16.52 -1.80
CA LYS A 170 10.90 16.27 -1.58
C LYS A 170 10.67 14.79 -1.29
N ALA A 171 9.91 14.48 -0.24
CA ALA A 171 9.52 13.12 0.10
C ALA A 171 8.24 12.70 -0.65
N PHE A 172 8.21 11.45 -1.10
CA PHE A 172 7.08 10.81 -1.77
C PHE A 172 6.66 9.59 -0.97
N GLY A 173 5.40 9.56 -0.53
CA GLY A 173 4.79 8.41 0.14
C GLY A 173 3.84 7.67 -0.77
N ARG A 174 3.01 6.82 -0.15
CA ARG A 174 2.09 5.93 -0.88
C ARG A 174 0.83 6.64 -1.40
N ARG A 175 0.40 7.71 -0.73
CA ARG A 175 -0.87 8.42 -1.01
C ARG A 175 -0.69 9.92 -1.18
N ASP A 176 0.38 10.47 -0.62
CA ASP A 176 0.69 11.88 -0.55
C ASP A 176 2.19 12.12 -0.76
N ASN A 177 2.56 13.38 -0.94
CA ASN A 177 3.94 13.85 -1.05
C ASN A 177 4.12 15.05 -0.11
N SER A 178 5.31 15.22 0.44
CA SER A 178 5.62 16.38 1.29
C SER A 178 5.80 17.66 0.46
N GLY A 179 5.97 18.80 1.12
CA GLY A 179 6.64 19.98 0.57
C GLY A 179 8.14 19.73 0.33
N TYR A 180 8.83 20.77 -0.15
CA TYR A 180 10.28 20.75 -0.32
C TYR A 180 10.98 21.12 0.98
N SER A 181 12.16 20.57 1.20
CA SER A 181 13.09 21.01 2.25
C SER A 181 13.56 22.44 2.00
N ASP A 182 14.13 23.05 3.04
CA ASP A 182 14.92 24.27 2.87
C ASP A 182 16.09 24.02 1.89
N PRO A 183 16.40 24.97 0.98
CA PRO A 183 17.50 24.81 0.03
C PRO A 183 18.86 24.79 0.71
N ALA A 184 19.69 23.80 0.38
CA ALA A 184 21.09 23.74 0.80
C ALA A 184 22.01 24.21 -0.34
N VAL A 185 22.99 25.07 -0.03
CA VAL A 185 23.96 25.60 -1.01
C VAL A 185 25.33 24.97 -0.82
N VAL A 186 25.99 24.59 -1.92
CA VAL A 186 27.37 24.13 -1.89
C VAL A 186 28.07 24.40 -3.23
N MET A 187 29.36 24.69 -3.18
CA MET A 187 30.22 24.80 -4.35
C MET A 187 30.69 23.41 -4.78
N ALA A 188 30.51 23.02 -6.03
CA ALA A 188 31.03 21.73 -6.51
C ALA A 188 32.57 21.66 -6.38
N ALA A 189 33.08 20.47 -6.04
CA ALA A 189 34.51 20.20 -5.83
C ALA A 189 35.31 20.16 -7.15
#